data_AF-A0A812NAD4-F1
#
_entry.id   AF-A0A812NAD4-F1
#
_cell.length_a   1.000
_cell.length_b   1.000
_cell.length_c   1.000
_cell.angle_alpha   90.00
_cell.angle_beta   90.00
_cell.angle_gamma   90.00
#
_symmetry.space_group_name_H-M   'P 1'
#
loop_
_entity.id
_entity.type
_entity.pdbx_description
1 polymer ?
#
loop_
_entity_poly.entity_id
_entity_poly.type
_entity_poly.pdbx_seq_one_letter_code
_entity_poly.pdbx_strand_id
1 'polypeptide(L)'
;MAEPSSHKPFLASPAIEDPVQIELVSSHAESLTCRVKNDLAYAVEVKLEDSDVWEVLYPTCCLELDASSDLQVSVRLRDDAEIRGVCETARPGITLCTSTDFGPFYVAAATFIIDEKTAALREAVLREDRKREMGRALTRSVDRAWVRTKSEMMYMLAVVATLLLALMIFCTVWAFREERQLQAAGLGLAATLLCCCTCGAMDGSARSGQADMESVRAVRPSLAGVGRSNAEYFEPSQTLYLLYICLFVISCICTAAMTVAFRMKGFVWQIVLLWLFPLVAGCCFCCNLEDQRRACCCLSWPELLARWVGCHRVIAKLKRPGKEALQRAILDTNQKTIVFEGNVIPGRNTVSSWPGKYESAWDTLVKRSRQDGLSAAVVFLPQGSEHFGVHDEIPKEDANGLPPHLTRGCWCIPLYGEEKPWGCRWWSRWIENIERAVEQGATLEVYYFNKMVGKGKVQSFITAGEEHLRREEIFNRKSDFKKSDSFLQALQAGLGKLPTDKGPDSSSPYSREEHRLFLSWLPEQDRRFLEESEGLGNSQKAEVAWLERKGYDYVEKEVDALAPTGPATPATSSSVPSDSPGTSCSA
;
A
#
# COMPACT_ATOMS: atom_id res chain seq x y z
N MET A 1 12.71 45.72 -4.21
CA MET A 1 13.23 47.04 -3.79
C MET A 1 13.54 46.95 -2.30
N ALA A 2 14.74 47.40 -1.93
CA ALA A 2 15.32 47.53 -0.59
C ALA A 2 15.81 46.25 0.12
N GLU A 3 17.12 46.02 -0.02
CA GLU A 3 18.01 45.31 0.93
C GLU A 3 18.10 46.06 2.27
N PRO A 4 18.73 45.44 3.29
CA PRO A 4 19.89 46.11 3.85
C PRO A 4 21.11 45.21 4.03
N SER A 5 22.25 45.78 3.63
CA SER A 5 23.61 45.32 3.83
C SER A 5 24.02 45.43 5.30
N SER A 6 24.83 44.47 5.76
CA SER A 6 25.61 44.61 7.01
C SER A 6 27.09 44.50 6.67
N HIS A 7 27.76 45.65 6.78
CA HIS A 7 29.21 45.79 6.72
C HIS A 7 29.86 45.13 7.95
N LYS A 8 30.85 44.27 7.73
CA LYS A 8 31.84 43.90 8.76
C LYS A 8 33.09 44.76 8.58
N PRO A 9 33.70 45.29 9.66
CA PRO A 9 34.90 46.10 9.57
C PRO A 9 36.16 45.23 9.47
N PHE A 10 37.08 45.72 8.63
CA PHE A 10 38.50 45.40 8.62
C PHE A 10 39.12 45.66 10.01
N LEU A 11 39.88 44.70 10.53
CA LEU A 11 40.84 44.93 11.60
C LEU A 11 42.22 44.46 11.16
N ALA A 12 43.18 45.31 11.49
CA ALA A 12 44.54 45.37 10.99
C ALA A 12 45.47 44.31 11.61
N SER A 13 46.52 43.99 10.86
CA SER A 13 47.74 43.32 11.33
C SER A 13 48.40 44.06 12.50
N PRO A 14 49.17 43.33 13.30
CA PRO A 14 50.55 43.76 13.50
C PRO A 14 51.55 42.63 13.22
N ALA A 15 52.62 43.02 12.52
CA ALA A 15 53.86 42.28 12.43
C ALA A 15 54.65 42.44 13.73
N ILE A 16 55.12 41.34 14.31
CA ILE A 16 56.35 41.28 15.11
C ILE A 16 57.02 39.95 14.78
N GLU A 17 58.19 40.05 14.17
CA GLU A 17 59.15 38.98 13.94
C GLU A 17 59.79 38.60 15.28
N ASP A 18 59.78 37.31 15.63
CA ASP A 18 60.58 36.74 16.71
C ASP A 18 61.38 35.53 16.19
N PRO A 19 62.55 35.25 16.80
CA PRO A 19 63.63 34.55 16.15
C PRO A 19 63.42 33.03 16.06
N VAL A 20 63.81 32.50 14.90
CA VAL A 20 63.93 31.07 14.57
C VAL A 20 64.73 30.34 15.66
N GLN A 21 64.03 29.58 16.50
CA GLN A 21 64.64 28.51 17.28
C GLN A 21 64.84 27.30 16.36
N ILE A 22 66.10 26.86 16.24
CA ILE A 22 66.47 25.62 15.58
C ILE A 22 65.96 24.48 16.47
N GLU A 23 64.81 23.91 16.10
CA GLU A 23 64.31 22.67 16.67
C GLU A 23 65.31 21.54 16.40
N LEU A 24 65.78 20.91 17.47
CA LEU A 24 66.41 19.60 17.41
C LEU A 24 65.45 18.66 16.67
N VAL A 25 65.90 18.11 15.54
CA VAL A 25 65.27 16.98 14.85
C VAL A 25 65.28 15.79 15.82
N SER A 26 64.23 15.71 16.63
CA SER A 26 63.85 14.53 17.39
C SER A 26 63.67 13.40 16.38
N SER A 27 64.51 12.38 16.47
CA SER A 27 64.35 11.13 15.73
C SER A 27 62.96 10.58 16.00
N HIS A 28 62.03 10.79 15.07
CA HIS A 28 60.71 10.16 15.09
C HIS A 28 60.95 8.65 15.13
N ALA A 29 60.79 8.06 16.32
CA ALA A 29 60.58 6.64 16.43
C ALA A 29 59.32 6.36 15.59
N GLU A 30 59.49 5.74 14.43
CA GLU A 30 58.38 5.29 13.60
C GLU A 30 57.48 4.45 14.50
N SER A 31 56.31 4.99 14.88
CA SER A 31 55.37 4.26 15.70
C SER A 31 54.94 3.05 14.90
N LEU A 32 55.31 1.89 15.43
CA LEU A 32 54.99 0.60 14.88
C LEU A 32 53.46 0.42 14.95
N THR A 33 52.75 0.63 13.83
CA THR A 33 51.29 0.49 13.77
C THR A 33 50.88 -0.83 13.12
N CYS A 34 49.82 -1.45 13.64
CA CYS A 34 49.10 -2.54 12.97
C CYS A 34 47.85 -1.97 12.31
N ARG A 35 47.48 -2.45 11.12
CA ARG A 35 46.30 -1.96 10.40
C ARG A 35 45.24 -3.04 10.27
N VAL A 36 44.04 -2.84 10.81
CA VAL A 36 42.89 -3.74 10.57
C VAL A 36 42.06 -3.21 9.43
N LYS A 37 41.87 -4.01 8.37
CA LYS A 37 41.06 -3.68 7.21
C LYS A 37 39.76 -4.49 7.25
N ASN A 38 38.63 -3.77 7.22
CA ASN A 38 37.34 -4.41 6.98
C ASN A 38 37.13 -4.59 5.47
N ASP A 39 37.33 -5.82 5.01
CA ASP A 39 37.09 -6.24 3.63
C ASP A 39 35.75 -6.96 3.44
N LEU A 40 34.90 -7.00 4.47
CA LEU A 40 33.53 -7.47 4.38
C LEU A 40 32.59 -6.36 3.87
N ALA A 41 31.42 -6.76 3.38
CA ALA A 41 30.35 -5.83 2.97
C ALA A 41 29.52 -5.30 4.15
N TYR A 42 29.91 -5.61 5.39
CA TYR A 42 29.15 -5.34 6.62
C TYR A 42 30.00 -4.59 7.64
N ALA A 43 29.36 -3.86 8.55
CA ALA A 43 30.04 -3.24 9.66
C ALA A 43 30.54 -4.32 10.63
N VAL A 44 31.79 -4.17 11.06
CA VAL A 44 32.39 -4.98 12.12
C VAL A 44 32.77 -4.07 13.27
N GLU A 45 32.96 -4.65 14.44
CA GLU A 45 33.56 -3.98 15.58
C GLU A 45 34.93 -4.57 15.84
N VAL A 46 35.90 -3.71 16.12
CA VAL A 46 37.29 -4.08 16.43
C VAL A 46 37.60 -3.63 17.86
N LYS A 47 38.26 -4.48 18.64
CA LYS A 47 38.67 -4.21 20.02
C LYS A 47 40.09 -4.71 20.26
N LEU A 48 40.93 -3.87 20.84
CA LEU A 48 42.22 -4.25 21.42
C LEU A 48 42.01 -4.91 22.79
N GLU A 49 42.84 -5.89 23.15
CA GLU A 49 42.77 -6.60 24.45
C GLU A 49 42.76 -5.64 25.65
N ASP A 50 43.61 -4.61 25.63
CA ASP A 50 43.74 -3.62 26.71
C ASP A 50 42.68 -2.50 26.68
N SER A 51 41.89 -2.41 25.60
CA SER A 51 40.80 -1.44 25.51
C SER A 51 39.53 -2.06 26.08
N ASP A 52 38.60 -1.25 26.59
CA ASP A 52 37.22 -1.69 26.85
C ASP A 52 36.24 -1.27 25.77
N VAL A 53 36.72 -0.49 24.80
CA VAL A 53 35.90 0.15 23.76
C VAL A 53 35.99 -0.66 22.47
N TRP A 54 34.82 -0.92 21.89
CA TRP A 54 34.68 -1.47 20.54
C TRP A 54 34.57 -0.33 19.54
N GLU A 55 35.43 -0.32 18.54
CA GLU A 55 35.42 0.66 17.45
C GLU A 55 34.72 0.08 16.23
N VAL A 56 33.79 0.85 15.64
CA VAL A 56 33.04 0.43 14.46
C VAL A 56 33.88 0.66 13.21
N LEU A 57 34.15 -0.41 12.47
CA LEU A 57 34.87 -0.38 11.20
C LEU A 57 33.90 -0.73 10.07
N TYR A 58 33.58 0.24 9.24
CA TYR A 58 32.69 0.09 8.08
C TYR A 58 33.38 -0.57 6.88
N PRO A 59 32.61 -1.05 5.88
CA PRO A 59 33.16 -1.69 4.69
C PRO A 59 34.24 -0.86 4.01
N THR A 60 35.32 -1.52 3.60
CA THR A 60 36.50 -0.97 2.89
C THR A 60 37.38 -0.03 3.72
N CYS A 61 37.02 0.25 4.98
CA CYS A 61 37.80 1.13 5.85
C CYS A 61 38.91 0.37 6.57
N CYS A 62 39.89 1.13 7.06
CA CYS A 62 41.01 0.62 7.83
C CYS A 62 41.06 1.34 9.18
N LEU A 63 41.44 0.62 10.22
CA LEU A 63 41.73 1.14 11.55
C LEU A 63 43.22 0.93 11.82
N GLU A 64 43.93 2.00 12.19
CA GLU A 64 45.33 1.93 12.61
C GLU A 64 45.37 1.80 14.12
N LEU A 65 46.13 0.83 14.60
CA LEU A 65 46.27 0.46 16.01
C LEU A 65 47.75 0.61 16.40
N ASP A 66 48.03 1.31 17.50
CA ASP A 66 49.38 1.48 18.01
C ASP A 66 49.89 0.15 18.59
N ALA A 67 50.85 -0.48 17.93
CA ALA A 67 51.39 -1.79 18.32
C ALA A 67 52.66 -1.63 19.17
N SER A 68 52.48 -1.45 20.48
CA SER A 68 53.60 -1.35 21.44
C SER A 68 54.20 -2.70 21.85
N SER A 69 53.53 -3.83 21.58
CA SER A 69 54.02 -5.23 21.71
C SER A 69 53.00 -6.23 21.13
N ASP A 70 53.15 -7.54 21.33
CA ASP A 70 52.23 -8.60 20.84
C ASP A 70 50.77 -8.30 21.24
N LEU A 71 50.01 -7.66 20.35
CA LEU A 71 48.62 -7.27 20.60
C LEU A 71 47.66 -8.36 20.14
N GLN A 72 46.75 -8.74 21.02
CA GLN A 72 45.58 -9.50 20.62
C GLN A 72 44.49 -8.55 20.12
N VAL A 73 44.05 -8.79 18.88
CA VAL A 73 42.98 -8.01 18.24
C VAL A 73 41.74 -8.89 18.12
N SER A 74 40.63 -8.42 18.70
CA SER A 74 39.32 -9.06 18.59
C SER A 74 38.45 -8.36 17.56
N VAL A 75 37.73 -9.13 16.75
CA VAL A 75 36.70 -8.63 15.83
C VAL A 75 35.38 -9.33 16.07
N ARG A 76 34.27 -8.63 15.86
CA ARG A 76 32.93 -9.24 15.82
C ARG A 76 32.03 -8.55 14.81
N LEU A 77 31.01 -9.27 14.36
CA LEU A 77 30.02 -8.73 13.45
C LEU A 77 29.09 -7.79 14.22
N ARG A 78 28.85 -6.58 13.70
CA ARG A 78 28.02 -5.57 14.39
C ARG A 78 26.55 -5.99 14.51
N ASP A 79 26.06 -6.78 13.54
CA ASP A 79 24.68 -7.28 13.53
C ASP A 79 24.48 -8.56 14.36
N ASP A 80 25.55 -9.30 14.64
CA ASP A 80 25.52 -10.49 15.49
C ASP A 80 26.83 -10.64 16.27
N ALA A 81 26.82 -10.18 17.52
CA ALA A 81 27.99 -10.16 18.38
C ALA A 81 28.51 -11.57 18.76
N GLU A 82 27.71 -12.62 18.53
CA GLU A 82 28.14 -14.02 18.73
C GLU A 82 29.12 -14.46 17.63
N ILE A 83 29.05 -13.84 16.45
CA ILE A 83 30.01 -14.03 15.36
C ILE A 83 31.25 -13.18 15.62
N ARG A 84 32.26 -13.79 16.24
CA ARG A 84 33.51 -13.12 16.63
C ARG A 84 34.75 -13.97 16.33
N GLY A 85 35.90 -13.30 16.24
CA GLY A 85 37.21 -13.93 16.05
C GLY A 85 38.31 -13.11 16.70
N VAL A 86 39.46 -13.76 16.87
CA VAL A 86 40.62 -13.18 17.55
C VAL A 86 41.87 -13.48 16.72
N CYS A 87 42.76 -12.51 16.62
CA CYS A 87 44.09 -12.66 16.00
C CYS A 87 45.15 -12.41 17.07
N GLU A 88 46.01 -13.40 17.33
CA GLU A 88 47.07 -13.34 18.34
C GLU A 88 48.39 -12.77 17.79
N THR A 89 48.52 -12.60 16.47
CA THR A 89 49.80 -12.29 15.81
C THR A 89 49.83 -10.92 15.15
N ALA A 90 49.30 -9.89 15.81
CA ALA A 90 49.38 -8.52 15.30
C ALA A 90 50.82 -7.99 15.45
N ARG A 91 51.66 -8.22 14.43
CA ARG A 91 52.98 -7.58 14.36
C ARG A 91 52.86 -6.20 13.70
N PRO A 92 53.71 -5.25 14.11
CA PRO A 92 53.82 -3.97 13.43
C PRO A 92 54.01 -4.09 11.91
N GLY A 93 53.37 -3.19 11.17
CA GLY A 93 53.43 -3.14 9.71
C GLY A 93 52.57 -4.17 8.98
N ILE A 94 51.88 -5.07 9.70
CA ILE A 94 50.93 -6.02 9.10
C ILE A 94 49.57 -5.36 8.92
N THR A 95 48.95 -5.58 7.75
CA THR A 95 47.51 -5.34 7.56
C THR A 95 46.75 -6.63 7.84
N LEU A 96 45.94 -6.64 8.90
CA LEU A 96 45.01 -7.72 9.22
C LEU A 96 43.70 -7.51 8.43
N CYS A 97 43.33 -8.46 7.59
CA CYS A 97 42.07 -8.50 6.86
C CYS A 97 41.04 -9.30 7.65
N THR A 98 39.85 -8.71 7.83
CA THR A 98 38.73 -9.36 8.53
C THR A 98 38.32 -10.70 7.93
N SER A 99 38.55 -10.91 6.62
CA SER A 99 38.22 -12.15 5.93
C SER A 99 39.25 -13.29 6.07
N THR A 100 40.48 -13.03 6.49
CA THR A 100 41.54 -14.06 6.51
C THR A 100 42.17 -14.27 7.86
N ASP A 101 42.28 -13.22 8.68
CA ASP A 101 43.24 -13.24 9.79
C ASP A 101 42.61 -13.52 11.17
N PHE A 102 41.28 -13.67 11.23
CA PHE A 102 40.51 -13.84 12.47
C PHE A 102 39.88 -15.24 12.62
N GLY A 103 40.52 -16.26 12.05
CA GLY A 103 40.14 -17.66 12.20
C GLY A 103 38.71 -17.96 11.70
N PRO A 104 37.84 -18.61 12.51
CA PRO A 104 36.51 -19.04 12.08
C PRO A 104 35.54 -17.88 11.85
N PHE A 105 35.87 -16.66 12.30
CA PHE A 105 35.03 -15.48 12.15
C PHE A 105 34.58 -15.26 10.72
N TYR A 106 35.50 -15.34 9.75
CA TYR A 106 35.16 -15.10 8.35
C TYR A 106 34.13 -16.09 7.82
N VAL A 107 34.26 -17.38 8.13
CA VAL A 107 33.33 -18.42 7.65
C VAL A 107 31.94 -18.17 8.20
N ALA A 108 31.83 -17.85 9.49
CA ALA A 108 30.56 -17.52 10.13
C ALA A 108 29.96 -16.21 9.59
N ALA A 109 30.77 -15.15 9.46
CA ALA A 109 30.34 -13.86 8.91
C ALA A 109 29.91 -13.99 7.44
N ALA A 110 30.66 -14.71 6.61
CA ALA A 110 30.31 -14.96 5.21
C ALA A 110 28.99 -15.73 5.08
N THR A 111 28.78 -16.75 5.93
CA THR A 111 27.51 -17.49 5.99
C THR A 111 26.35 -16.56 6.35
N PHE A 112 26.49 -15.76 7.41
CA PHE A 112 25.49 -14.77 7.81
C PHE A 112 25.15 -13.79 6.67
N ILE A 113 26.18 -13.26 6.00
CA ILE A 113 26.02 -12.30 4.90
C ILE A 113 25.26 -12.93 3.71
N ILE A 114 25.57 -14.18 3.38
CA ILE A 114 24.89 -14.92 2.31
C ILE A 114 23.43 -15.18 2.68
N ASP A 115 23.16 -15.59 3.92
CA ASP A 115 21.80 -15.85 4.40
C ASP A 115 20.96 -14.58 4.40
N GLU A 116 21.50 -13.47 4.89
CA GLU A 116 20.81 -12.17 4.90
C GLU A 116 20.52 -11.69 3.47
N LYS A 117 21.51 -11.77 2.57
CA LYS A 117 21.31 -11.40 1.15
C LYS A 117 20.26 -12.28 0.49
N THR A 118 20.25 -13.58 0.81
CA THR A 118 19.28 -14.52 0.27
C THR A 118 17.88 -14.24 0.83
N ALA A 119 17.76 -13.87 2.11
CA ALA A 119 16.49 -13.49 2.73
C ALA A 119 15.95 -12.17 2.15
N ALA A 120 16.81 -11.17 1.96
CA ALA A 120 16.44 -9.91 1.33
C ALA A 120 16.01 -10.09 -0.14
N LEU A 121 16.70 -10.93 -0.91
CA LEU A 121 16.30 -11.27 -2.28
C LEU A 121 14.95 -11.99 -2.31
N ARG A 122 14.73 -12.97 -1.42
CA ARG A 122 13.43 -13.65 -1.29
C ARG A 122 12.31 -12.67 -0.97
N GLU A 123 12.52 -11.77 0.00
CA GLU A 123 11.52 -10.77 0.36
C GLU A 123 11.27 -9.76 -0.79
N ALA A 124 12.31 -9.37 -1.53
CA ALA A 124 12.15 -8.50 -2.70
C ALA A 124 11.27 -9.16 -3.78
N VAL A 125 11.45 -10.46 -4.03
CA VAL A 125 10.58 -11.24 -4.93
C VAL A 125 9.14 -11.27 -4.42
N LEU A 126 8.93 -11.52 -3.12
CA LEU A 126 7.59 -11.53 -2.52
C LEU A 126 6.90 -10.15 -2.61
N ARG A 127 7.63 -9.05 -2.36
CA ARG A 127 7.12 -7.68 -2.53
C ARG A 127 6.71 -7.40 -3.97
N GLU A 128 7.51 -7.86 -4.93
CA GLU A 128 7.19 -7.69 -6.35
C GLU A 128 5.97 -8.53 -6.76
N ASP A 129 5.87 -9.76 -6.25
CA ASP A 129 4.70 -10.61 -6.49
C ASP A 129 3.42 -10.05 -5.85
N ARG A 130 3.50 -9.44 -4.65
CA ARG A 130 2.40 -8.66 -4.05
C ARG A 130 1.94 -7.54 -4.97
N LYS A 131 2.88 -6.73 -5.47
CA LYS A 131 2.57 -5.62 -6.40
C LYS A 131 1.89 -6.14 -7.67
N ARG A 132 2.37 -7.25 -8.23
CA ARG A 132 1.77 -7.90 -9.41
C ARG A 132 0.39 -8.46 -9.11
N GLU A 133 0.18 -9.10 -7.97
CA GLU A 133 -1.12 -9.64 -7.57
C GLU A 133 -2.13 -8.51 -7.37
N MET A 134 -1.76 -7.45 -6.66
CA MET A 134 -2.58 -6.26 -6.49
C MET A 134 -2.90 -5.61 -7.85
N GLY A 135 -1.91 -5.49 -8.74
CA GLY A 135 -2.12 -4.97 -10.09
C GLY A 135 -3.06 -5.84 -10.95
N ARG A 136 -2.94 -7.17 -10.86
CA ARG A 136 -3.86 -8.13 -11.51
C ARG A 136 -5.28 -8.03 -10.93
N ALA A 137 -5.40 -7.96 -9.61
CA ALA A 137 -6.69 -7.82 -8.93
C ALA A 137 -7.38 -6.52 -9.33
N LEU A 138 -6.63 -5.41 -9.36
CA LEU A 138 -7.11 -4.11 -9.82
C LEU A 138 -7.56 -4.15 -11.29
N THR A 139 -6.75 -4.74 -12.17
CA THR A 139 -7.08 -4.87 -13.60
C THR A 139 -8.39 -5.66 -13.77
N ARG A 140 -8.56 -6.78 -13.06
CA ARG A 140 -9.80 -7.58 -13.08
C ARG A 140 -11.00 -6.78 -12.55
N SER A 141 -10.82 -5.98 -11.50
CA SER A 141 -11.89 -5.14 -10.94
C SER A 141 -12.33 -4.05 -11.92
N VAL A 142 -11.37 -3.39 -12.58
CA VAL A 142 -11.64 -2.40 -13.64
C VAL A 142 -12.33 -3.06 -14.83
N ASP A 143 -11.84 -4.20 -15.31
CA ASP A 143 -12.45 -4.94 -16.42
C ASP A 143 -13.89 -5.35 -16.10
N ARG A 144 -14.17 -5.84 -14.87
CA ARG A 144 -15.54 -6.19 -14.44
C ARG A 144 -16.45 -4.97 -14.39
N ALA A 145 -15.98 -3.85 -13.84
CA ALA A 145 -16.76 -2.62 -13.78
C ALA A 145 -17.08 -2.09 -15.19
N TRP A 146 -16.11 -2.19 -16.09
CA TRP A 146 -16.27 -1.82 -17.49
C TRP A 146 -17.25 -2.73 -18.24
N VAL A 147 -17.10 -4.05 -18.12
CA VAL A 147 -18.02 -5.03 -18.72
C VAL A 147 -19.44 -4.79 -18.22
N ARG A 148 -19.64 -4.51 -16.92
CA ARG A 148 -20.95 -4.20 -16.35
C ARG A 148 -21.55 -2.94 -16.98
N THR A 149 -20.80 -1.84 -16.99
CA THR A 149 -21.26 -0.55 -17.54
C THR A 149 -21.60 -0.68 -19.03
N LYS A 150 -20.76 -1.40 -19.78
CA LYS A 150 -20.99 -1.71 -21.19
C LYS A 150 -22.24 -2.58 -21.38
N SER A 151 -22.44 -3.61 -20.56
CA SER A 151 -23.61 -4.48 -20.65
C SER A 151 -24.91 -3.72 -20.35
N GLU A 152 -24.92 -2.82 -19.36
CA GLU A 152 -26.07 -1.98 -19.02
C GLU A 152 -26.37 -0.99 -20.16
N MET A 153 -25.35 -0.38 -20.76
CA MET A 153 -25.51 0.51 -21.92
C MET A 153 -26.04 -0.24 -23.15
N MET A 154 -25.48 -1.42 -23.45
CA MET A 154 -25.94 -2.27 -24.56
C MET A 154 -27.38 -2.73 -24.37
N TYR A 155 -27.78 -3.08 -23.15
CA TYR A 155 -29.14 -3.46 -22.82
C TYR A 155 -30.12 -2.29 -23.02
N MET A 156 -29.79 -1.11 -22.48
CA MET A 156 -30.60 0.10 -22.67
C MET A 156 -30.75 0.46 -24.15
N LEU A 157 -29.67 0.33 -24.91
CA LEU A 157 -29.72 0.57 -26.35
C LEU A 157 -30.62 -0.43 -27.07
N ALA A 158 -30.51 -1.73 -26.75
CA ALA A 158 -31.35 -2.76 -27.34
C ALA A 158 -32.84 -2.52 -27.02
N VAL A 159 -33.17 -2.10 -25.81
CA VAL A 159 -34.54 -1.72 -25.41
C VAL A 159 -35.03 -0.53 -26.22
N VAL A 160 -34.25 0.55 -26.33
CA VAL A 160 -34.62 1.74 -27.11
C VAL A 160 -34.80 1.39 -28.58
N ALA A 161 -33.88 0.63 -29.17
CA ALA A 161 -33.97 0.16 -30.55
C ALA A 161 -35.25 -0.68 -30.78
N THR A 162 -35.58 -1.57 -29.85
CA THR A 162 -36.78 -2.40 -29.92
C THR A 162 -38.07 -1.57 -29.83
N LEU A 163 -38.12 -0.58 -28.94
CA LEU A 163 -39.25 0.34 -28.81
C LEU A 163 -39.43 1.21 -30.05
N LEU A 164 -38.33 1.72 -30.63
CA LEU A 164 -38.37 2.48 -31.88
C LEU A 164 -38.87 1.62 -33.04
N LEU A 165 -38.40 0.37 -33.14
CA LEU A 165 -38.86 -0.57 -34.15
C LEU A 165 -40.36 -0.86 -34.01
N ALA A 166 -40.83 -1.13 -32.79
CA ALA A 166 -42.25 -1.37 -32.51
C ALA A 166 -43.11 -0.15 -32.86
N LEU A 167 -42.66 1.06 -32.51
CA LEU A 167 -43.34 2.31 -32.85
C LEU A 167 -43.41 2.50 -34.37
N MET A 168 -42.31 2.25 -35.10
CA MET A 168 -42.28 2.35 -36.56
C MET A 168 -43.25 1.37 -37.23
N ILE A 169 -43.30 0.13 -36.76
CA ILE A 169 -44.25 -0.88 -37.25
C ILE A 169 -45.69 -0.42 -36.99
N PHE A 170 -45.97 0.02 -35.76
CA PHE A 170 -47.28 0.53 -35.38
C PHE A 170 -47.73 1.71 -36.25
N CYS A 171 -46.84 2.69 -36.47
CA CYS A 171 -47.12 3.83 -37.34
C CYS A 171 -47.40 3.41 -38.78
N THR A 172 -46.64 2.45 -39.28
CA THR A 172 -46.82 1.91 -40.63
C THR A 172 -48.20 1.27 -40.77
N VAL A 173 -48.59 0.39 -39.83
CA VAL A 173 -49.92 -0.24 -39.80
C VAL A 173 -51.03 0.80 -39.65
N TRP A 174 -50.84 1.78 -38.77
CA TRP A 174 -51.81 2.84 -38.52
C TRP A 174 -52.03 3.73 -39.76
N ALA A 175 -50.98 4.02 -40.53
CA ALA A 175 -51.08 4.81 -41.77
C ALA A 175 -52.00 4.18 -42.82
N PHE A 176 -52.15 2.84 -42.81
CA PHE A 176 -53.06 2.15 -43.71
C PHE A 176 -54.54 2.34 -43.35
N ARG A 177 -54.89 2.65 -42.08
CA ARG A 177 -56.26 2.96 -41.67
C ARG A 177 -56.67 4.38 -42.10
N GLU A 178 -57.84 4.50 -42.73
CA GLU A 178 -58.20 5.65 -43.58
C GLU A 178 -58.43 7.00 -42.88
N GLU A 179 -58.67 7.06 -41.57
CA GLU A 179 -59.15 8.30 -40.93
C GLU A 179 -58.09 9.18 -40.25
N ARG A 180 -56.81 8.76 -40.11
CA ARG A 180 -55.83 9.50 -39.27
C ARG A 180 -54.41 9.58 -39.84
N GLN A 181 -54.32 9.97 -41.10
CA GLN A 181 -53.05 9.98 -41.86
C GLN A 181 -52.03 11.04 -41.43
N LEU A 182 -52.49 12.22 -41.03
CA LEU A 182 -51.60 13.28 -40.54
C LEU A 182 -50.89 12.88 -39.24
N GLN A 183 -51.60 12.16 -38.36
CA GLN A 183 -51.06 11.67 -37.09
C GLN A 183 -50.01 10.58 -37.33
N ALA A 184 -50.24 9.69 -38.30
CA ALA A 184 -49.26 8.66 -38.68
C ALA A 184 -47.98 9.27 -39.27
N ALA A 185 -48.10 10.28 -40.13
CA ALA A 185 -46.95 11.01 -40.66
C ALA A 185 -46.17 11.74 -39.56
N GLY A 186 -46.87 12.37 -38.61
CA GLY A 186 -46.25 13.03 -37.46
C GLY A 186 -45.52 12.05 -36.53
N LEU A 187 -46.10 10.89 -36.25
CA LEU A 187 -45.47 9.86 -35.43
C LEU A 187 -44.26 9.21 -36.13
N GLY A 188 -44.34 8.97 -37.44
CA GLY A 188 -43.20 8.49 -38.22
C GLY A 188 -42.04 9.49 -38.22
N LEU A 189 -42.33 10.78 -38.35
CA LEU A 189 -41.33 11.85 -38.23
C LEU A 189 -40.68 11.86 -36.84
N ALA A 190 -41.49 11.76 -35.77
CA ALA A 190 -41.00 11.73 -34.40
C ALA A 190 -40.12 10.50 -34.12
N ALA A 191 -40.50 9.32 -34.60
CA ALA A 191 -39.73 8.10 -34.45
C ALA A 191 -38.37 8.17 -35.18
N THR A 192 -38.34 8.80 -36.36
CA THR A 192 -37.09 8.96 -37.12
C THR A 192 -36.17 10.00 -36.48
N LEU A 193 -36.72 11.09 -35.94
CA LEU A 193 -35.99 12.08 -35.13
C LEU A 193 -35.38 11.45 -33.87
N LEU A 194 -36.16 10.63 -33.15
CA LEU A 194 -35.68 9.86 -32.01
C LEU A 194 -34.54 8.92 -32.41
N CYS A 195 -34.67 8.22 -33.55
CA CYS A 195 -33.62 7.36 -34.07
C CYS A 195 -32.32 8.15 -34.31
N CYS A 196 -32.37 9.29 -35.02
CA CYS A 196 -31.19 10.14 -35.22
C CYS A 196 -30.58 10.66 -33.92
N CYS A 197 -31.40 11.10 -32.96
CA CYS A 197 -30.92 11.57 -31.65
C CYS A 197 -30.22 10.46 -30.86
N THR A 198 -30.76 9.23 -30.88
CA THR A 198 -30.11 8.08 -30.21
C THR A 198 -28.76 7.75 -30.84
N CYS A 199 -28.60 7.96 -32.15
CA CYS A 199 -27.34 7.70 -32.85
C CYS A 199 -26.26 8.72 -32.51
N GLY A 200 -26.62 10.01 -32.42
CA GLY A 200 -25.71 11.05 -31.94
C GLY A 200 -25.30 10.83 -30.48
N ALA A 201 -26.24 10.42 -29.62
CA ALA A 201 -25.94 10.10 -28.22
C ALA A 201 -25.00 8.88 -28.08
N MET A 202 -25.15 7.88 -28.94
CA MET A 202 -24.27 6.71 -28.98
C MET A 202 -22.85 7.05 -29.44
N ASP A 203 -22.69 7.80 -30.53
CA ASP A 203 -21.35 8.19 -31.00
C ASP A 203 -20.64 9.05 -29.95
N GLY A 204 -21.36 9.99 -29.33
CA GLY A 204 -20.84 10.76 -28.20
C GLY A 204 -20.40 9.88 -27.03
N SER A 205 -21.19 8.83 -26.71
CA SER A 205 -20.85 7.87 -25.65
C SER A 205 -19.65 7.00 -26.01
N ALA A 206 -19.53 6.56 -27.28
CA ALA A 206 -18.41 5.77 -27.77
C ALA A 206 -17.10 6.57 -27.72
N ARG A 207 -17.13 7.83 -28.17
CA ARG A 207 -15.98 8.75 -28.10
C ARG A 207 -15.59 9.07 -26.66
N SER A 208 -16.57 9.30 -25.78
CA SER A 208 -16.31 9.50 -24.36
C SER A 208 -15.65 8.26 -23.73
N GLY A 209 -16.15 7.06 -24.07
CA GLY A 209 -15.56 5.80 -23.63
C GLY A 209 -14.13 5.60 -24.12
N GLN A 210 -13.80 6.06 -25.33
CA GLN A 210 -12.43 6.01 -25.86
C GLN A 210 -11.48 6.94 -25.12
N ALA A 211 -11.90 8.17 -24.80
CA ALA A 211 -11.11 9.11 -23.99
C ALA A 211 -10.89 8.61 -22.55
N ASP A 212 -11.91 7.96 -21.96
CA ASP A 212 -11.77 7.30 -20.66
C ASP A 212 -10.80 6.12 -20.76
N MET A 213 -10.83 5.35 -21.85
CA MET A 213 -9.89 4.25 -22.08
C MET A 213 -8.46 4.75 -22.26
N GLU A 214 -8.25 5.90 -22.89
CA GLU A 214 -6.94 6.56 -22.96
C GLU A 214 -6.47 7.03 -21.57
N SER A 215 -7.37 7.52 -20.73
CA SER A 215 -7.05 7.90 -19.35
C SER A 215 -6.65 6.69 -18.49
N VAL A 216 -7.38 5.57 -18.61
CA VAL A 216 -7.01 4.30 -17.97
C VAL A 216 -5.69 3.77 -18.52
N ARG A 217 -5.49 3.87 -19.84
CA ARG A 217 -4.24 3.49 -20.51
C ARG A 217 -3.08 4.41 -20.11
N ALA A 218 -3.32 5.65 -19.73
CA ALA A 218 -2.30 6.58 -19.23
C ALA A 218 -1.90 6.31 -17.77
N VAL A 219 -2.78 5.70 -16.96
CA VAL A 219 -2.46 5.22 -15.60
C VAL A 219 -1.78 3.84 -15.63
N ARG A 220 -1.98 3.06 -16.70
CA ARG A 220 -1.39 1.71 -16.88
C ARG A 220 0.15 1.65 -16.78
N PRO A 221 0.94 2.63 -17.25
CA PRO A 221 2.40 2.64 -17.07
C PRO A 221 2.81 2.79 -15.61
N SER A 222 2.00 3.42 -14.76
CA SER A 222 2.23 3.43 -13.30
C SER A 222 2.00 2.06 -12.66
N LEU A 223 1.39 1.12 -13.40
CA LEU A 223 1.21 -0.29 -13.06
C LEU A 223 2.13 -1.21 -13.90
N ALA A 224 3.19 -0.64 -14.51
CA ALA A 224 4.12 -1.34 -15.40
C ALA A 224 4.90 -2.44 -14.68
N GLY A 225 4.29 -3.62 -14.66
CA GLY A 225 4.84 -4.88 -14.17
C GLY A 225 3.86 -6.03 -14.43
N VAL A 226 2.58 -5.71 -14.63
CA VAL A 226 1.55 -6.68 -15.03
C VAL A 226 1.62 -6.88 -16.54
N GLY A 227 2.07 -8.07 -16.96
CA GLY A 227 2.26 -8.45 -18.36
C GLY A 227 1.06 -8.10 -19.25
N ARG A 228 1.34 -7.77 -20.52
CA ARG A 228 0.32 -7.49 -21.54
C ARG A 228 -0.64 -8.68 -21.61
N SER A 229 -1.84 -8.53 -21.06
CA SER A 229 -2.94 -9.42 -21.43
C SER A 229 -3.27 -9.10 -22.89
N ASN A 230 -2.99 -10.03 -23.80
CA ASN A 230 -3.48 -10.03 -25.18
C ASN A 230 -5.00 -10.29 -25.23
N ALA A 231 -5.76 -9.73 -24.29
CA ALA A 231 -7.19 -9.64 -24.45
C ALA A 231 -7.40 -8.74 -25.67
N GLU A 232 -7.56 -9.37 -26.83
CA GLU A 232 -8.13 -8.73 -28.01
C GLU A 232 -9.49 -8.21 -27.55
N TYR A 233 -9.51 -6.93 -27.21
CA TYR A 233 -10.74 -6.24 -26.85
C TYR A 233 -11.60 -6.32 -28.11
N PHE A 234 -12.53 -7.27 -28.13
CA PHE A 234 -13.51 -7.44 -29.19
C PHE A 234 -14.15 -6.08 -29.44
N GLU A 235 -13.81 -5.45 -30.58
CA GLU A 235 -14.21 -4.10 -30.89
C GLU A 235 -15.75 -4.06 -31.02
N PRO A 236 -16.46 -3.52 -30.02
CA PRO A 236 -17.92 -3.50 -30.04
C PRO A 236 -18.48 -2.56 -31.12
N SER A 237 -17.60 -1.80 -31.79
CA SER A 237 -17.95 -0.97 -32.94
C SER A 237 -18.68 -1.78 -33.99
N GLN A 238 -18.23 -3.01 -34.30
CA GLN A 238 -18.79 -3.77 -35.42
C GLN A 238 -20.23 -4.23 -35.18
N THR A 239 -20.54 -4.79 -34.00
CA THR A 239 -21.90 -5.27 -33.69
C THR A 239 -22.89 -4.11 -33.56
N LEU A 240 -22.50 -3.01 -32.94
CA LEU A 240 -23.32 -1.80 -32.85
C LEU A 240 -23.55 -1.17 -34.22
N TYR A 241 -22.52 -1.13 -35.05
CA TYR A 241 -22.60 -0.61 -36.40
C TYR A 241 -23.51 -1.47 -37.29
N LEU A 242 -23.44 -2.80 -37.16
CA LEU A 242 -24.34 -3.71 -37.85
C LEU A 242 -25.80 -3.52 -37.41
N LEU A 243 -26.06 -3.43 -36.10
CA LEU A 243 -27.41 -3.14 -35.58
C LEU A 243 -27.94 -1.80 -36.12
N TYR A 244 -27.08 -0.78 -36.19
CA TYR A 244 -27.43 0.52 -36.75
C TYR A 244 -27.80 0.42 -38.24
N ILE A 245 -26.99 -0.27 -39.04
CA ILE A 245 -27.29 -0.51 -40.46
C ILE A 245 -28.65 -1.21 -40.60
N CYS A 246 -28.92 -2.22 -39.78
CA CYS A 246 -30.20 -2.93 -39.80
C CYS A 246 -31.38 -1.98 -39.50
N LEU A 247 -31.29 -1.16 -38.45
CA LEU A 247 -32.36 -0.20 -38.09
C LEU A 247 -32.57 0.85 -39.19
N PHE A 248 -31.50 1.36 -39.79
CA PHE A 248 -31.57 2.30 -40.90
C PHE A 248 -32.27 1.67 -42.11
N VAL A 249 -31.87 0.46 -42.51
CA VAL A 249 -32.48 -0.27 -43.62
C VAL A 249 -33.97 -0.51 -43.38
N ILE A 250 -34.36 -0.94 -42.17
CA ILE A 250 -35.77 -1.12 -41.82
C ILE A 250 -36.54 0.20 -41.91
N SER A 251 -35.96 1.30 -41.41
CA SER A 251 -36.56 2.63 -41.51
C SER A 251 -36.78 3.07 -42.97
N CYS A 252 -35.81 2.81 -43.85
CA CYS A 252 -35.95 3.07 -45.28
C CYS A 252 -37.07 2.23 -45.92
N ILE A 253 -37.18 0.95 -45.57
CA ILE A 253 -38.24 0.06 -46.05
C ILE A 253 -39.62 0.56 -45.59
N CYS A 254 -39.79 0.90 -44.31
CA CYS A 254 -41.02 1.48 -43.78
C CYS A 254 -41.40 2.78 -44.50
N THR A 255 -40.41 3.65 -44.74
CA THR A 255 -40.61 4.93 -45.45
C THR A 255 -41.05 4.70 -46.90
N ALA A 256 -40.43 3.76 -47.60
CA ALA A 256 -40.82 3.38 -48.95
C ALA A 256 -42.26 2.81 -48.99
N ALA A 257 -42.61 1.93 -48.04
CA ALA A 257 -43.95 1.36 -47.93
C ALA A 257 -45.02 2.45 -47.70
N MET A 258 -44.78 3.37 -46.77
CA MET A 258 -45.67 4.50 -46.52
C MET A 258 -45.78 5.44 -47.73
N THR A 259 -44.68 5.63 -48.47
CA THR A 259 -44.69 6.43 -49.71
C THR A 259 -45.63 5.86 -50.75
N VAL A 260 -45.57 4.55 -50.97
CA VAL A 260 -46.48 3.86 -51.88
C VAL A 260 -47.92 4.01 -51.40
N ALA A 261 -48.16 3.82 -50.10
CA ALA A 261 -49.50 3.97 -49.51
C ALA A 261 -50.07 5.39 -49.67
N PHE A 262 -49.28 6.44 -49.43
CA PHE A 262 -49.72 7.83 -49.61
C PHE A 262 -49.94 8.17 -51.08
N ARG A 263 -49.09 7.65 -51.99
CA ARG A 263 -49.24 7.88 -53.43
C ARG A 263 -50.53 7.28 -53.97
N MET A 264 -50.84 6.05 -53.56
CA MET A 264 -52.07 5.36 -53.94
C MET A 264 -53.34 6.12 -53.51
N LYS A 265 -53.24 6.92 -52.44
CA LYS A 265 -54.35 7.71 -51.88
C LYS A 265 -54.36 9.18 -52.32
N GLY A 266 -53.47 9.58 -53.24
CA GLY A 266 -53.44 10.94 -53.81
C GLY A 266 -52.73 12.00 -52.95
N PHE A 267 -52.00 11.60 -51.92
CA PHE A 267 -51.37 12.47 -50.93
C PHE A 267 -49.92 12.79 -51.28
N VAL A 268 -49.70 13.52 -52.38
CA VAL A 268 -48.36 13.73 -52.96
C VAL A 268 -47.48 14.64 -52.10
N TRP A 269 -48.03 15.62 -51.38
CA TRP A 269 -47.22 16.54 -50.57
C TRP A 269 -46.68 15.89 -49.29
N GLN A 270 -47.42 14.95 -48.69
CA GLN A 270 -46.95 14.19 -47.52
C GLN A 270 -45.75 13.30 -47.86
N ILE A 271 -45.65 12.83 -49.11
CA ILE A 271 -44.48 12.08 -49.59
C ILE A 271 -43.23 12.95 -49.54
N VAL A 272 -43.32 14.22 -49.95
CA VAL A 272 -42.17 15.15 -49.93
C VAL A 272 -41.67 15.33 -48.50
N LEU A 273 -42.58 15.51 -47.54
CA LEU A 273 -42.21 15.62 -46.12
C LEU A 273 -41.61 14.32 -45.57
N LEU A 274 -42.13 13.18 -46.01
CA LEU A 274 -41.64 11.87 -45.57
C LEU A 274 -40.21 11.59 -46.05
N TRP A 275 -39.85 12.01 -47.27
CA TRP A 275 -38.50 11.81 -47.85
C TRP A 275 -37.48 12.89 -47.49
N LEU A 276 -37.93 14.08 -47.06
CA LEU A 276 -37.02 15.14 -46.61
C LEU A 276 -36.08 14.62 -45.50
N PHE A 277 -36.59 13.72 -44.65
CA PHE A 277 -35.87 13.25 -43.49
C PHE A 277 -34.81 12.17 -43.78
N PRO A 278 -35.08 11.07 -44.51
CA PRO A 278 -34.03 10.15 -44.95
C PRO A 278 -32.90 10.83 -45.72
N LEU A 279 -33.19 11.88 -46.48
CA LEU A 279 -32.19 12.67 -47.19
C LEU A 279 -31.33 13.50 -46.24
N VAL A 280 -31.93 14.19 -45.27
CA VAL A 280 -31.19 14.95 -44.25
C VAL A 280 -30.40 14.00 -43.34
N ALA A 281 -31.01 12.92 -42.86
CA ALA A 281 -30.36 11.92 -42.03
C ALA A 281 -29.24 11.18 -42.77
N GLY A 282 -29.45 10.83 -44.04
CA GLY A 282 -28.44 10.24 -44.91
C GLY A 282 -27.26 11.18 -45.13
N CYS A 283 -27.52 12.47 -45.41
CA CYS A 283 -26.46 13.49 -45.46
C CYS A 283 -25.70 13.59 -44.13
N CYS A 284 -26.40 13.66 -42.98
CA CYS A 284 -25.75 13.71 -41.68
C CYS A 284 -24.90 12.45 -41.40
N PHE A 285 -25.35 11.27 -41.82
CA PHE A 285 -24.60 10.04 -41.66
C PHE A 285 -23.35 10.00 -42.56
N CYS A 286 -23.48 10.37 -43.84
CA CYS A 286 -22.35 10.47 -44.78
C CYS A 286 -21.32 11.50 -44.30
N CYS A 287 -21.76 12.67 -43.81
CA CYS A 287 -20.87 13.67 -43.23
C CYS A 287 -20.13 13.11 -42.00
N ASN A 288 -20.78 12.35 -41.12
CA ASN A 288 -20.13 11.76 -39.95
C ASN A 288 -19.11 10.66 -40.30
N LEU A 289 -19.32 9.89 -41.38
CA LEU A 289 -18.36 8.88 -41.82
C LEU A 289 -17.09 9.50 -42.40
N GLU A 290 -17.21 10.63 -43.09
CA GLU A 290 -16.09 11.32 -43.72
C GLU A 290 -15.31 12.22 -42.72
N ASP A 291 -15.99 12.71 -41.68
CA ASP A 291 -15.43 13.55 -40.60
C ASP A 291 -14.61 12.79 -39.54
N GLN A 292 -14.26 11.51 -39.79
CA GLN A 292 -13.18 10.86 -39.03
C GLN A 292 -11.79 11.46 -39.35
N ARG A 293 -11.66 12.34 -40.34
CA ARG A 293 -10.35 12.93 -40.71
C ARG A 293 -10.25 14.45 -40.69
N ARG A 294 -11.33 15.23 -40.72
CA ARG A 294 -11.23 16.71 -40.83
C ARG A 294 -12.46 17.44 -40.29
N ALA A 295 -12.35 17.95 -39.06
CA ALA A 295 -13.33 18.82 -38.40
C ALA A 295 -13.93 19.86 -39.36
N CYS A 296 -15.20 19.67 -39.75
CA CYS A 296 -15.90 20.55 -40.68
C CYS A 296 -16.71 21.65 -39.94
N CYS A 297 -16.69 22.87 -40.48
CA CYS A 297 -17.27 24.10 -39.92
C CYS A 297 -18.82 24.21 -39.99
N CYS A 298 -19.54 23.11 -40.19
CA CYS A 298 -20.99 23.12 -40.18
C CYS A 298 -21.45 23.11 -38.73
N LEU A 299 -21.92 24.27 -38.24
CA LEU A 299 -22.57 24.50 -36.94
C LEU A 299 -22.95 23.20 -36.23
N SER A 300 -22.18 22.87 -35.19
CA SER A 300 -22.36 21.62 -34.48
C SER A 300 -23.76 21.62 -33.85
N TRP A 301 -24.68 20.92 -34.50
CA TRP A 301 -25.99 20.58 -33.94
C TRP A 301 -25.89 20.02 -32.50
N PRO A 302 -24.81 19.31 -32.11
CA PRO A 302 -24.55 18.96 -30.72
C PRO A 302 -24.42 20.15 -29.76
N GLU A 303 -23.74 21.25 -30.11
CA GLU A 303 -23.66 22.43 -29.22
C GLU A 303 -24.99 23.15 -29.11
N LEU A 304 -25.75 23.24 -30.20
CA LEU A 304 -27.08 23.86 -30.22
C LEU A 304 -28.09 23.03 -29.41
N LEU A 305 -28.12 21.70 -29.57
CA LEU A 305 -28.94 20.79 -28.75
C LEU A 305 -28.47 20.74 -27.28
N ALA A 306 -27.17 20.77 -27.01
CA ALA A 306 -26.64 20.82 -25.64
C ALA A 306 -27.01 22.13 -24.92
N ARG A 307 -27.08 23.25 -25.66
CA ARG A 307 -27.60 24.54 -25.18
C ARG A 307 -29.12 24.52 -24.99
N TRP A 308 -29.87 23.88 -25.89
CA TRP A 308 -31.33 23.88 -25.87
C TRP A 308 -31.93 22.96 -24.80
N VAL A 309 -31.29 21.82 -24.52
CA VAL A 309 -31.79 20.82 -23.55
C VAL A 309 -31.20 21.02 -22.15
N GLY A 310 -30.32 22.01 -21.92
CA GLY A 310 -29.63 22.17 -20.64
C GLY A 310 -28.70 20.98 -20.31
N CYS A 311 -28.27 20.24 -21.33
CA CYS A 311 -27.58 18.95 -21.20
C CYS A 311 -26.08 19.08 -20.83
N HIS A 312 -25.54 20.30 -20.73
CA HIS A 312 -24.15 20.52 -20.32
C HIS A 312 -23.85 19.92 -18.92
N ARG A 313 -24.85 19.88 -18.02
CA ARG A 313 -24.73 19.19 -16.72
C ARG A 313 -24.72 17.66 -16.85
N VAL A 314 -25.36 17.10 -17.88
CA VAL A 314 -25.40 15.65 -18.13
C VAL A 314 -24.08 15.18 -18.75
N ILE A 315 -23.54 15.91 -19.73
CA ILE A 315 -22.25 15.60 -20.35
C ILE A 315 -21.09 15.78 -19.35
N ALA A 316 -21.12 16.79 -18.48
CA ALA A 316 -20.14 16.95 -17.42
C ALA A 316 -20.21 15.83 -16.35
N LYS A 317 -21.40 15.25 -16.11
CA LYS A 317 -21.55 14.04 -15.29
C LYS A 317 -21.01 12.78 -15.99
N LEU A 318 -21.05 12.72 -17.33
CA LEU A 318 -20.52 11.60 -18.13
C LEU A 318 -18.99 11.59 -18.28
N LYS A 319 -18.28 12.70 -17.98
CA LYS A 319 -16.79 12.74 -17.95
C LYS A 319 -16.16 12.37 -16.60
N ARG A 320 -16.94 12.27 -15.52
CA ARG A 320 -16.46 11.81 -14.19
C ARG A 320 -16.46 10.29 -13.93
N PRO A 321 -17.20 9.43 -14.66
CA PRO A 321 -17.39 8.04 -14.24
C PRO A 321 -16.10 7.23 -14.32
N GLY A 322 -15.16 7.55 -15.22
CA GLY A 322 -13.88 6.86 -15.30
C GLY A 322 -13.03 6.95 -14.03
N LYS A 323 -12.91 8.15 -13.44
CA LYS A 323 -12.15 8.34 -12.19
C LYS A 323 -12.86 7.71 -11.00
N GLU A 324 -14.17 7.88 -10.88
CA GLU A 324 -14.95 7.30 -9.78
C GLU A 324 -15.05 5.78 -9.87
N ALA A 325 -15.12 5.21 -11.08
CA ALA A 325 -15.11 3.76 -11.28
C ALA A 325 -13.73 3.17 -11.02
N LEU A 326 -12.65 3.84 -11.44
CA LEU A 326 -11.28 3.43 -11.10
C LEU A 326 -11.06 3.51 -9.59
N GLN A 327 -11.46 4.61 -8.94
CA GLN A 327 -11.38 4.75 -7.49
C GLN A 327 -12.19 3.65 -6.80
N ARG A 328 -13.44 3.39 -7.20
CA ARG A 328 -14.23 2.26 -6.67
C ARG A 328 -13.56 0.91 -6.91
N ALA A 329 -12.92 0.67 -8.06
CA ALA A 329 -12.19 -0.56 -8.32
C ALA A 329 -10.94 -0.69 -7.45
N ILE A 330 -10.25 0.41 -7.16
CA ILE A 330 -9.14 0.45 -6.20
C ILE A 330 -9.65 0.12 -4.79
N LEU A 331 -10.73 0.76 -4.35
CA LEU A 331 -11.34 0.51 -3.03
C LEU A 331 -11.80 -0.95 -2.91
N ASP A 332 -12.53 -1.49 -3.90
CA ASP A 332 -12.97 -2.89 -3.95
C ASP A 332 -11.80 -3.88 -3.97
N THR A 333 -10.72 -3.53 -4.68
CA THR A 333 -9.51 -4.36 -4.72
C THR A 333 -8.82 -4.35 -3.37
N ASN A 334 -8.59 -3.17 -2.79
CA ASN A 334 -8.00 -3.05 -1.45
C ASN A 334 -8.83 -3.78 -0.40
N GLN A 335 -10.17 -3.72 -0.49
CA GLN A 335 -11.08 -4.43 0.40
C GLN A 335 -10.95 -5.96 0.29
N LYS A 336 -10.60 -6.47 -0.90
CA LYS A 336 -10.41 -7.92 -1.12
C LYS A 336 -8.99 -8.39 -0.82
N THR A 337 -7.98 -7.57 -1.11
CA THR A 337 -6.58 -8.01 -1.05
C THR A 337 -5.87 -7.59 0.23
N ILE A 338 -6.17 -6.43 0.79
CA ILE A 338 -5.40 -5.84 1.90
C ILE A 338 -6.20 -5.77 3.20
N VAL A 339 -7.49 -5.42 3.14
CA VAL A 339 -8.35 -5.33 4.33
C VAL A 339 -8.45 -6.70 4.99
N PHE A 340 -8.18 -6.76 6.29
CA PHE A 340 -8.37 -7.96 7.09
C PHE A 340 -9.04 -7.56 8.41
N GLU A 341 -10.25 -8.04 8.65
CA GLU A 341 -11.05 -7.71 9.83
C GLU A 341 -10.91 -8.74 10.96
N GLY A 342 -9.97 -9.68 10.82
CA GLY A 342 -9.89 -10.87 11.65
C GLY A 342 -10.83 -11.99 11.19
N ASN A 343 -10.53 -13.21 11.59
CA ASN A 343 -11.36 -14.39 11.42
C ASN A 343 -11.12 -15.33 12.61
N VAL A 344 -12.01 -15.23 13.61
CA VAL A 344 -11.93 -16.03 14.84
C VAL A 344 -12.66 -17.36 14.64
N ILE A 345 -11.96 -18.47 14.87
CA ILE A 345 -12.46 -19.82 14.65
C ILE A 345 -12.57 -20.55 15.99
N PRO A 346 -13.76 -21.08 16.36
CA PRO A 346 -13.97 -21.77 17.62
C PRO A 346 -13.02 -22.93 17.86
N GLY A 347 -12.53 -23.05 19.11
CA GLY A 347 -11.68 -24.16 19.55
C GLY A 347 -10.25 -24.16 18.98
N ARG A 348 -9.80 -23.07 18.36
CA ARG A 348 -8.42 -22.90 17.89
C ARG A 348 -7.72 -21.76 18.61
N ASN A 349 -6.42 -21.90 18.83
CA ASN A 349 -5.58 -20.80 19.28
C ASN A 349 -5.72 -19.62 18.33
N THR A 350 -5.80 -18.42 18.88
CA THR A 350 -6.10 -17.20 18.12
C THR A 350 -4.92 -16.25 18.18
N VAL A 351 -4.39 -15.86 17.02
CA VAL A 351 -3.37 -14.81 16.95
C VAL A 351 -4.01 -13.48 17.34
N SER A 352 -3.69 -12.98 18.54
CA SER A 352 -4.27 -11.77 19.11
C SER A 352 -3.46 -10.53 18.76
N SER A 353 -2.14 -10.64 18.62
CA SER A 353 -1.27 -9.52 18.26
C SER A 353 -0.16 -9.97 17.31
N TRP A 354 0.09 -9.17 16.26
CA TRP A 354 1.09 -9.47 15.24
C TRP A 354 1.94 -8.26 14.84
N PRO A 355 3.26 -8.42 14.68
CA PRO A 355 4.15 -7.33 14.29
C PRO A 355 4.06 -7.00 12.80
N GLY A 356 3.53 -5.82 12.49
CA GLY A 356 3.35 -5.33 11.12
C GLY A 356 4.64 -5.13 10.32
N LYS A 357 5.83 -5.18 10.94
CA LYS A 357 7.11 -5.05 10.22
C LYS A 357 7.45 -6.26 9.32
N TYR A 358 6.82 -7.41 9.57
CA TYR A 358 7.04 -8.65 8.81
C TYR A 358 5.96 -8.84 7.73
N GLU A 359 6.08 -8.12 6.62
CA GLU A 359 5.06 -8.07 5.56
C GLU A 359 4.70 -9.45 4.99
N SER A 360 5.70 -10.26 4.61
CA SER A 360 5.46 -11.60 4.04
C SER A 360 4.85 -12.58 5.04
N ALA A 361 5.25 -12.49 6.31
CA ALA A 361 4.69 -13.31 7.36
C ALA A 361 3.23 -12.89 7.68
N TRP A 362 2.93 -11.59 7.60
CA TRP A 362 1.56 -11.06 7.66
C TRP A 362 0.69 -11.61 6.51
N ASP A 363 1.17 -11.58 5.27
CA ASP A 363 0.44 -12.14 4.12
C ASP A 363 0.13 -13.63 4.34
N THR A 364 1.10 -14.37 4.87
CA THR A 364 0.95 -15.79 5.18
C THR A 364 -0.11 -16.00 6.25
N LEU A 365 -0.10 -15.20 7.32
CA LEU A 365 -1.13 -15.23 8.37
C LEU A 365 -2.52 -14.97 7.77
N VAL A 366 -2.68 -13.90 6.98
CA VAL A 366 -3.97 -13.53 6.38
C VAL A 366 -4.48 -14.62 5.43
N LYS A 367 -3.60 -15.15 4.56
CA LYS A 367 -3.95 -16.22 3.63
C LYS A 367 -4.41 -17.48 4.37
N ARG A 368 -3.65 -17.91 5.38
CA ARG A 368 -3.99 -19.09 6.20
C ARG A 368 -5.24 -18.88 7.03
N SER A 369 -5.49 -17.66 7.48
CA SER A 369 -6.72 -17.36 8.22
C SER A 369 -7.95 -17.41 7.32
N ARG A 370 -7.83 -16.98 6.06
CA ARG A 370 -8.90 -17.06 5.05
C ARG A 370 -9.14 -18.47 4.49
N GLN A 371 -8.10 -19.32 4.42
CA GLN A 371 -8.14 -20.59 3.68
C GLN A 371 -7.94 -21.84 4.55
N ASP A 372 -7.01 -21.80 5.51
CA ASP A 372 -6.50 -22.98 6.23
C ASP A 372 -7.00 -23.05 7.69
N GLY A 373 -7.97 -22.19 8.02
CA GLY A 373 -8.60 -22.13 9.32
C GLY A 373 -7.69 -21.64 10.45
N LEU A 374 -6.66 -20.84 10.18
CA LEU A 374 -5.93 -20.16 11.24
C LEU A 374 -6.85 -19.12 11.91
N SER A 375 -7.05 -19.21 13.22
CA SER A 375 -7.82 -18.20 13.96
C SER A 375 -6.95 -16.96 14.19
N ALA A 376 -7.45 -15.78 13.82
CA ALA A 376 -6.73 -14.53 13.97
C ALA A 376 -7.67 -13.39 14.33
N ALA A 377 -7.39 -12.68 15.42
CA ALA A 377 -8.16 -11.52 15.85
C ALA A 377 -7.60 -10.19 15.33
N VAL A 378 -6.35 -10.19 14.84
CA VAL A 378 -5.67 -9.00 14.30
C VAL A 378 -6.44 -8.35 13.16
N VAL A 379 -6.40 -7.01 13.12
CA VAL A 379 -7.17 -6.20 12.17
C VAL A 379 -6.24 -5.27 11.41
N PHE A 380 -6.43 -5.15 10.09
CA PHE A 380 -5.75 -4.18 9.24
C PHE A 380 -6.72 -3.49 8.29
N LEU A 381 -6.91 -2.19 8.49
CA LEU A 381 -7.81 -1.32 7.73
C LEU A 381 -6.98 -0.24 7.00
N PRO A 382 -6.40 -0.55 5.83
CA PRO A 382 -5.56 0.38 5.07
C PRO A 382 -6.33 1.61 4.57
N GLN A 383 -5.59 2.62 4.09
CA GLN A 383 -6.15 3.78 3.41
C GLN A 383 -7.08 3.38 2.25
N GLY A 384 -8.26 3.99 2.21
CA GLY A 384 -9.30 3.66 1.23
C GLY A 384 -10.14 2.43 1.59
N SER A 385 -9.94 1.79 2.74
CA SER A 385 -10.98 0.91 3.26
C SER A 385 -12.21 1.72 3.69
N GLU A 386 -13.38 1.09 3.73
CA GLU A 386 -14.64 1.70 4.16
C GLU A 386 -14.56 2.28 5.58
N HIS A 387 -13.71 1.69 6.41
CA HIS A 387 -13.54 2.02 7.82
C HIS A 387 -12.30 2.89 8.11
N PHE A 388 -11.57 3.32 7.09
CA PHE A 388 -10.44 4.23 7.25
C PHE A 388 -10.91 5.63 7.69
N GLY A 389 -10.32 6.18 8.73
CA GLY A 389 -10.69 7.48 9.30
C GLY A 389 -11.96 7.46 10.15
N VAL A 390 -12.50 6.28 10.45
CA VAL A 390 -13.66 6.14 11.34
C VAL A 390 -13.19 6.05 12.79
N HIS A 391 -13.79 6.88 13.65
CA HIS A 391 -13.52 6.94 15.08
C HIS A 391 -14.71 6.40 15.86
N ASP A 392 -14.47 5.42 16.72
CA ASP A 392 -15.50 4.82 17.56
C ASP A 392 -15.45 5.40 18.97
N GLU A 393 -16.61 5.71 19.52
CA GLU A 393 -16.75 6.04 20.94
C GLU A 393 -16.36 4.83 21.82
N ILE A 394 -15.72 5.11 22.95
CA ILE A 394 -15.30 4.08 23.90
C ILE A 394 -16.55 3.57 24.65
N PRO A 395 -16.84 2.25 24.63
CA PRO A 395 -17.95 1.68 25.39
C PRO A 395 -17.82 1.99 26.89
N LYS A 396 -18.95 2.17 27.59
CA LYS A 396 -18.95 2.61 29.01
C LYS A 396 -18.23 1.62 29.92
N GLU A 397 -18.41 0.35 29.64
CA GLU A 397 -17.78 -0.80 30.27
C GLU A 397 -16.25 -0.74 30.16
N ASP A 398 -15.71 -0.33 29.03
CA ASP A 398 -14.27 -0.16 28.82
C ASP A 398 -13.74 1.18 29.34
N ALA A 399 -14.60 2.19 29.42
CA ALA A 399 -14.31 3.47 30.05
C ALA A 399 -14.14 3.35 31.57
N ASN A 400 -14.73 2.33 32.20
CA ASN A 400 -14.62 2.13 33.65
C ASN A 400 -13.17 1.87 34.07
N GLY A 401 -12.66 2.71 34.97
CA GLY A 401 -11.27 2.65 35.45
C GLY A 401 -10.28 3.40 34.56
N LEU A 402 -10.70 3.97 33.42
CA LEU A 402 -9.88 4.94 32.70
C LEU A 402 -10.05 6.34 33.31
N PRO A 403 -8.97 7.15 33.35
CA PRO A 403 -9.06 8.56 33.69
C PRO A 403 -10.05 9.31 32.78
N PRO A 404 -10.79 10.32 33.30
CA PRO A 404 -11.81 11.04 32.52
C PRO A 404 -11.31 11.72 31.24
N HIS A 405 -10.01 12.00 31.12
CA HIS A 405 -9.44 12.58 29.90
C HIS A 405 -9.20 11.53 28.81
N LEU A 406 -9.00 10.26 29.17
CA LEU A 406 -8.87 9.14 28.22
C LEU A 406 -10.23 8.61 27.77
N THR A 407 -11.30 8.89 28.51
CA THR A 407 -12.67 8.48 28.15
C THR A 407 -13.42 9.51 27.31
N ARG A 408 -12.84 10.71 27.10
CA ARG A 408 -13.44 11.76 26.27
C ARG A 408 -13.08 11.51 24.81
N GLY A 409 -14.02 10.95 24.06
CA GLY A 409 -13.91 10.79 22.62
C GLY A 409 -13.74 9.33 22.19
N CYS A 410 -12.72 9.08 21.38
CA CYS A 410 -12.51 7.79 20.73
C CYS A 410 -11.25 7.06 21.24
N TRP A 411 -11.11 5.80 20.83
CA TRP A 411 -9.96 4.95 21.19
C TRP A 411 -8.59 5.51 20.80
N CYS A 412 -8.48 6.46 19.87
CA CYS A 412 -7.18 7.05 19.52
C CYS A 412 -6.47 7.68 20.73
N ILE A 413 -7.20 8.27 21.67
CA ILE A 413 -6.60 8.96 22.82
C ILE A 413 -5.87 7.98 23.77
N PRO A 414 -6.49 6.91 24.29
CA PRO A 414 -5.76 5.94 25.12
C PRO A 414 -4.67 5.18 24.35
N LEU A 415 -4.83 4.95 23.04
CA LEU A 415 -3.85 4.18 22.25
C LEU A 415 -2.62 5.00 21.84
N TYR A 416 -2.84 6.26 21.47
CA TYR A 416 -1.84 7.09 20.81
C TYR A 416 -1.69 8.48 21.43
N GLY A 417 -2.44 8.81 22.47
CA GLY A 417 -2.43 10.14 23.10
C GLY A 417 -3.15 11.23 22.30
N GLU A 418 -3.43 11.01 21.02
CA GLU A 418 -4.07 11.98 20.13
C GLU A 418 -4.92 11.29 19.06
N GLU A 419 -5.86 12.04 18.46
CA GLU A 419 -6.70 11.56 17.36
C GLU A 419 -5.86 11.34 16.09
N LYS A 420 -5.94 10.14 15.50
CA LYS A 420 -5.15 9.78 14.32
C LYS A 420 -6.00 9.82 13.05
N PRO A 421 -5.49 10.32 11.91
CA PRO A 421 -6.27 10.50 10.69
C PRO A 421 -6.78 9.19 10.05
N TRP A 422 -6.18 8.05 10.42
CA TRP A 422 -6.62 6.73 9.97
C TRP A 422 -7.76 6.13 10.80
N GLY A 423 -8.20 6.79 11.87
CA GLY A 423 -9.28 6.30 12.72
C GLY A 423 -8.86 5.23 13.72
N CYS A 424 -9.80 4.84 14.59
CA CYS A 424 -9.63 3.76 15.56
C CYS A 424 -10.68 2.64 15.44
N ARG A 425 -11.48 2.63 14.37
CA ARG A 425 -12.44 1.54 14.09
C ARG A 425 -11.82 0.14 14.10
N TRP A 426 -10.56 0.02 13.70
CA TRP A 426 -9.82 -1.24 13.73
C TRP A 426 -9.70 -1.81 15.15
N TRP A 427 -9.62 -0.95 16.17
CA TRP A 427 -9.47 -1.33 17.56
C TRP A 427 -10.76 -1.94 18.13
N SER A 428 -11.91 -1.34 17.86
CA SER A 428 -13.20 -1.91 18.26
C SER A 428 -13.43 -3.28 17.63
N ARG A 429 -13.09 -3.44 16.34
CA ARG A 429 -13.15 -4.73 15.64
C ARG A 429 -12.20 -5.75 16.26
N TRP A 430 -10.99 -5.32 16.63
CA TRP A 430 -10.03 -6.16 17.32
C TRP A 430 -10.57 -6.62 18.68
N ILE A 431 -11.13 -5.72 19.51
CA ILE A 431 -11.79 -6.08 20.78
C ILE A 431 -12.91 -7.09 20.53
N GLU A 432 -13.82 -6.84 19.59
CA GLU A 432 -14.91 -7.76 19.24
C GLU A 432 -14.39 -9.17 18.91
N ASN A 433 -13.26 -9.27 18.22
CA ASN A 433 -12.63 -10.55 17.90
C ASN A 433 -11.97 -11.20 19.12
N ILE A 434 -11.32 -10.43 19.98
CA ILE A 434 -10.70 -10.95 21.21
C ILE A 434 -11.77 -11.49 22.15
N GLU A 435 -12.83 -10.72 22.43
CA GLU A 435 -13.92 -11.15 23.30
C GLU A 435 -14.56 -12.44 22.77
N ARG A 436 -14.81 -12.53 21.45
CA ARG A 436 -15.30 -13.75 20.82
C ARG A 436 -14.35 -14.94 20.97
N ALA A 437 -13.03 -14.72 20.85
CA ALA A 437 -12.04 -15.77 21.01
C ALA A 437 -12.01 -16.28 22.46
N VAL A 438 -12.06 -15.38 23.44
CA VAL A 438 -12.10 -15.70 24.87
C VAL A 438 -13.39 -16.44 25.24
N GLU A 439 -14.56 -15.99 24.76
CA GLU A 439 -15.85 -16.68 24.94
C GLU A 439 -15.83 -18.12 24.41
N GLN A 440 -15.04 -18.37 23.36
CA GLN A 440 -14.87 -19.68 22.74
C GLN A 440 -13.77 -20.53 23.41
N GLY A 441 -13.15 -20.04 24.48
CA GLY A 441 -12.07 -20.71 25.20
C GLY A 441 -10.77 -20.82 24.39
N ALA A 442 -10.55 -19.93 23.43
CA ALA A 442 -9.33 -19.93 22.63
C ALA A 442 -8.14 -19.39 23.43
N THR A 443 -6.99 -20.06 23.33
CA THR A 443 -5.72 -19.52 23.80
C THR A 443 -5.28 -18.37 22.89
N LEU A 444 -5.06 -17.18 23.45
CA LEU A 444 -4.56 -16.02 22.71
C LEU A 444 -3.04 -16.12 22.51
N GLU A 445 -2.54 -15.71 21.34
CA GLU A 445 -1.12 -15.73 20.99
C GLU A 445 -0.63 -14.33 20.60
N VAL A 446 0.39 -13.83 21.31
CA VAL A 446 1.03 -12.53 21.06
C VAL A 446 2.43 -12.75 20.48
N TYR A 447 2.65 -12.25 19.26
CA TYR A 447 3.94 -12.38 18.59
C TYR A 447 4.83 -11.15 18.80
N TYR A 448 6.04 -11.38 19.31
CA TYR A 448 7.12 -10.41 19.52
C TYR A 448 8.12 -10.43 18.37
N PHE A 449 8.90 -9.36 18.25
CA PHE A 449 10.04 -9.35 17.35
C PHE A 449 11.06 -10.45 17.71
N ASN A 450 11.82 -10.88 16.70
CA ASN A 450 12.91 -11.85 16.86
C ASN A 450 13.86 -11.45 18.00
N LYS A 451 14.12 -12.37 18.93
CA LYS A 451 14.90 -12.29 20.16
C LYS A 451 14.39 -11.26 21.19
N MET A 452 13.11 -10.89 21.11
CA MET A 452 12.50 -9.84 21.95
C MET A 452 11.23 -10.28 22.70
N VAL A 453 11.02 -11.58 22.91
CA VAL A 453 9.90 -12.09 23.72
C VAL A 453 9.91 -11.46 25.12
N GLY A 454 8.74 -10.99 25.56
CA GLY A 454 8.54 -10.35 26.86
C GLY A 454 9.05 -8.89 26.96
N LYS A 455 9.66 -8.34 25.90
CA LYS A 455 10.18 -6.97 25.89
C LYS A 455 9.25 -5.99 25.17
N GLY A 456 9.41 -4.71 25.46
CA GLY A 456 8.70 -3.66 24.74
C GLY A 456 7.24 -3.50 25.15
N LYS A 457 6.83 -3.98 26.32
CA LYS A 457 5.51 -3.65 26.90
C LYS A 457 5.49 -2.19 27.37
N VAL A 458 4.30 -1.59 27.37
CA VAL A 458 4.06 -0.30 28.06
C VAL A 458 3.76 -0.58 29.52
N GLN A 459 3.88 0.44 30.39
CA GLN A 459 3.65 0.24 31.82
C GLN A 459 2.20 -0.18 32.13
N SER A 460 1.23 0.39 31.41
CA SER A 460 -0.18 0.05 31.52
C SER A 460 -0.96 0.54 30.30
N PHE A 461 -2.20 0.09 30.15
CA PHE A 461 -3.08 0.64 29.11
C PHE A 461 -3.36 2.15 29.29
N ILE A 462 -3.28 2.66 30.53
CA ILE A 462 -3.47 4.08 30.83
C ILE A 462 -2.30 4.93 30.31
N THR A 463 -1.07 4.41 30.36
CA THR A 463 0.14 5.13 29.93
C THR A 463 0.46 4.94 28.45
N ALA A 464 -0.21 4.00 27.77
CA ALA A 464 0.09 3.61 26.39
C ALA A 464 0.13 4.82 25.41
N GLY A 465 -0.87 5.71 25.49
CA GLY A 465 -0.96 6.89 24.65
C GLY A 465 0.14 7.93 24.92
N GLU A 466 0.45 8.21 26.18
CA GLU A 466 1.53 9.13 26.56
C GLU A 466 2.90 8.59 26.14
N GLU A 467 3.15 7.30 26.40
CA GLU A 467 4.37 6.64 25.95
C GLU A 467 4.49 6.62 24.42
N HIS A 468 3.38 6.52 23.69
CA HIS A 468 3.39 6.64 22.22
C HIS A 468 3.81 8.04 21.78
N LEU A 469 3.21 9.09 22.34
CA LEU A 469 3.59 10.47 22.02
C LEU A 469 5.07 10.72 22.32
N ARG A 470 5.58 10.22 23.45
CA ARG A 470 7.00 10.32 23.79
C ARG A 470 7.90 9.61 22.77
N ARG A 471 7.52 8.41 22.31
CA ARG A 471 8.26 7.71 21.24
C ARG A 471 8.27 8.53 19.95
N GLU A 472 7.12 9.05 19.53
CA GLU A 472 7.02 9.88 18.32
C GLU A 472 7.85 11.16 18.43
N GLU A 473 7.83 11.85 19.58
CA GLU A 473 8.65 13.02 19.85
C GLU A 473 10.15 12.70 19.70
N ILE A 474 10.60 11.60 20.29
CA ILE A 474 11.99 11.15 20.14
C ILE A 474 12.30 10.84 18.67
N PHE A 475 11.46 10.06 17.98
CA PHE A 475 11.67 9.70 16.56
C PHE A 475 11.65 10.90 15.62
N ASN A 476 10.90 11.96 15.91
CA ASN A 476 10.87 13.19 15.11
C ASN A 476 12.25 13.89 15.08
N ARG A 477 13.07 13.69 16.12
CA ARG A 477 14.46 14.18 16.20
C ARG A 477 15.41 13.43 15.25
N LYS A 478 14.98 12.33 14.61
CA LYS A 478 15.79 11.60 13.62
C LYS A 478 16.19 12.50 12.45
N SER A 479 15.39 13.50 12.11
CA SER A 479 15.72 14.49 11.08
C SER A 479 16.89 15.41 11.47
N ASP A 480 17.01 15.74 12.76
CA ASP A 480 18.13 16.53 13.30
C ASP A 480 19.38 15.68 13.48
N PHE A 481 19.22 14.44 13.94
CA PHE A 481 20.29 13.45 13.98
C PHE A 481 21.00 13.31 12.62
N LYS A 482 20.24 13.24 11.53
CA LYS A 482 20.79 13.16 10.15
C LYS A 482 21.60 14.38 9.71
N LYS A 483 21.47 15.51 10.42
CA LYS A 483 22.25 16.73 10.18
C LYS A 483 23.43 16.86 11.16
N SER A 484 23.52 15.99 12.15
CA SER A 484 24.57 16.04 13.18
C SER A 484 25.92 15.62 12.63
N ASP A 485 27.00 16.14 13.23
CA ASP A 485 28.37 15.76 12.89
C ASP A 485 28.61 14.26 13.06
N SER A 486 28.01 13.63 14.08
CA SER A 486 28.13 12.18 14.33
C SER A 486 27.64 11.34 13.15
N PHE A 487 26.52 11.72 12.53
CA PHE A 487 25.99 11.03 11.37
C PHE A 487 26.82 11.30 10.11
N LEU A 488 27.27 12.54 9.91
CA LEU A 488 28.13 12.91 8.78
C LEU A 488 29.48 12.20 8.85
N GLN A 489 30.06 12.06 10.05
CA GLN A 489 31.27 11.28 10.29
C GLN A 489 31.04 9.80 9.98
N ALA A 490 29.92 9.21 10.41
CA ALA A 490 29.58 7.83 10.06
C ALA A 490 29.41 7.64 8.53
N LEU A 491 28.79 8.60 7.83
CA LEU A 491 28.70 8.58 6.37
C LEU A 491 30.07 8.62 5.70
N GLN A 492 30.95 9.53 6.12
CA GLN A 492 32.33 9.62 5.65
C GLN A 492 33.11 8.34 5.95
N ALA A 493 32.88 7.76 7.13
CA ALA A 493 33.48 6.51 7.56
C ALA A 493 32.91 5.30 6.81
N GLY A 494 31.87 5.41 5.99
CA GLY A 494 31.41 4.33 5.11
C GLY A 494 30.04 3.75 5.42
N LEU A 495 29.22 4.37 6.30
CA LEU A 495 27.83 3.97 6.55
C LEU A 495 27.04 3.80 5.25
N GLY A 496 27.22 4.71 4.28
CA GLY A 496 26.55 4.66 2.98
C GLY A 496 26.95 3.50 2.06
N LYS A 497 27.97 2.71 2.43
CA LYS A 497 28.41 1.50 1.69
C LYS A 497 27.70 0.23 2.17
N LEU A 498 26.94 0.30 3.27
CA LEU A 498 26.19 -0.86 3.76
C LEU A 498 25.03 -1.22 2.81
N PRO A 499 24.66 -2.52 2.70
CA PRO A 499 23.52 -2.94 1.93
C PRO A 499 22.22 -2.24 2.37
N THR A 500 21.41 -1.85 1.38
CA THR A 500 20.12 -1.18 1.59
C THR A 500 18.92 -2.08 1.33
N ASP A 501 19.16 -3.29 0.80
CA ASP A 501 18.12 -4.29 0.54
C ASP A 501 17.44 -4.70 1.86
N LYS A 502 16.11 -4.67 1.85
CA LYS A 502 15.31 -4.93 3.05
C LYS A 502 14.98 -6.42 3.18
N GLY A 503 15.35 -6.99 4.32
CA GLY A 503 14.98 -8.34 4.72
C GLY A 503 13.50 -8.50 5.09
N PRO A 504 13.16 -9.69 5.63
CA PRO A 504 11.79 -10.04 6.05
C PRO A 504 11.21 -9.14 7.13
N ASP A 505 12.05 -8.57 8.01
CA ASP A 505 11.62 -7.63 9.07
C ASP A 505 11.55 -6.16 8.60
N SER A 506 11.67 -5.95 7.29
CA SER A 506 11.69 -4.66 6.62
C SER A 506 12.89 -3.75 6.99
N SER A 507 13.90 -4.29 7.67
CA SER A 507 15.19 -3.64 7.91
C SER A 507 16.24 -4.07 6.89
N SER A 508 17.25 -3.24 6.70
CA SER A 508 18.51 -3.52 6.01
C SER A 508 19.70 -3.25 6.95
N PRO A 509 20.90 -3.78 6.66
CA PRO A 509 22.11 -3.48 7.42
C PRO A 509 22.34 -1.97 7.60
N TYR A 510 22.13 -1.19 6.53
CA TYR A 510 22.17 0.28 6.60
C TYR A 510 21.18 0.85 7.62
N SER A 511 19.91 0.43 7.57
CA SER A 511 18.87 1.00 8.44
C SER A 511 19.03 0.59 9.92
N ARG A 512 19.56 -0.61 10.19
CA ARG A 512 19.87 -1.05 11.56
C ARG A 512 21.02 -0.24 12.14
N GLU A 513 22.06 0.00 11.36
CA GLU A 513 23.18 0.82 11.82
C GLU A 513 22.80 2.30 11.96
N GLU A 514 22.00 2.86 11.05
CA GLU A 514 21.41 4.20 11.21
C GLU A 514 20.61 4.30 12.53
N HIS A 515 19.84 3.26 12.89
CA HIS A 515 19.10 3.21 14.15
C HIS A 515 20.01 3.12 15.37
N ARG A 516 21.07 2.30 15.35
CA ARG A 516 22.05 2.22 16.45
C ARG A 516 22.74 3.57 16.67
N LEU A 517 23.17 4.23 15.59
CA LEU A 517 23.79 5.55 15.68
C LEU A 517 22.79 6.58 16.23
N PHE A 518 21.54 6.54 15.78
CA PHE A 518 20.48 7.40 16.31
C PHE A 518 20.29 7.18 17.82
N LEU A 519 20.21 5.94 18.29
CA LEU A 519 20.12 5.63 19.72
C LEU A 519 21.34 6.15 20.50
N SER A 520 22.54 6.00 19.96
CA SER A 520 23.77 6.49 20.61
C SER A 520 23.87 8.02 20.68
N TRP A 521 23.22 8.73 19.75
CA TRP A 521 23.16 10.18 19.71
C TRP A 521 22.13 10.76 20.70
N LEU A 522 21.13 9.98 21.10
CA LEU A 522 20.09 10.43 22.01
C LEU A 522 20.62 10.63 23.44
N PRO A 523 20.01 11.54 24.23
CA PRO A 523 20.22 11.59 25.66
C PRO A 523 19.94 10.24 26.32
N GLU A 524 20.68 9.93 27.38
CA GLU A 524 20.63 8.61 28.05
C GLU A 524 19.21 8.16 28.41
N GLN A 525 18.40 9.09 28.91
CA GLN A 525 17.02 8.80 29.33
C GLN A 525 16.11 8.41 28.15
N ASP A 526 16.31 9.03 26.99
CA ASP A 526 15.53 8.75 25.78
C ASP A 526 16.00 7.47 25.10
N ARG A 527 17.33 7.24 25.11
CA ARG A 527 17.94 6.00 24.66
C ARG A 527 17.40 4.79 25.42
N ARG A 528 17.48 4.81 26.76
CA ARG A 528 16.93 3.72 27.60
C ARG A 528 15.45 3.51 27.38
N PHE A 529 14.67 4.59 27.30
CA PHE A 529 13.23 4.50 27.06
C PHE A 529 12.90 3.83 25.72
N LEU A 530 13.66 4.13 24.64
CA LEU A 530 13.48 3.47 23.35
C LEU A 530 13.93 2.00 23.39
N GLU A 531 15.08 1.70 24.01
CA GLU A 531 15.60 0.34 24.15
C GLU A 531 14.62 -0.56 24.95
N GLU A 532 14.10 -0.08 26.08
CA GLU A 532 13.07 -0.77 26.86
C GLU A 532 11.76 -0.92 26.09
N SER A 533 11.49 0.00 25.17
CA SER A 533 10.34 -0.04 24.27
C SER A 533 10.51 -1.01 23.09
N GLU A 534 11.68 -1.61 22.84
CA GLU A 534 11.82 -2.55 21.72
C GLU A 534 11.19 -3.92 22.03
N GLY A 535 10.51 -4.50 21.02
CA GLY A 535 9.97 -5.87 21.08
C GLY A 535 8.55 -6.01 20.56
N LEU A 536 7.74 -4.97 20.72
CA LEU A 536 6.38 -4.87 20.20
C LEU A 536 6.23 -3.62 19.32
N GLY A 537 5.41 -3.72 18.27
CA GLY A 537 4.99 -2.56 17.48
C GLY A 537 4.13 -1.58 18.29
N ASN A 538 4.00 -0.35 17.79
CA ASN A 538 3.28 0.72 18.51
C ASN A 538 1.82 0.37 18.85
N SER A 539 1.06 -0.23 17.92
CA SER A 539 -0.31 -0.70 18.22
C SER A 539 -0.30 -1.91 19.15
N GLN A 540 0.61 -2.87 18.93
CA GLN A 540 0.72 -4.09 19.72
C GLN A 540 0.97 -3.82 21.21
N LYS A 541 1.74 -2.78 21.53
CA LYS A 541 1.95 -2.33 22.90
C LYS A 541 0.63 -2.08 23.63
N ALA A 542 -0.29 -1.38 22.99
CA ALA A 542 -1.60 -1.10 23.55
C ALA A 542 -2.50 -2.34 23.56
N GLU A 543 -2.45 -3.18 22.51
CA GLU A 543 -3.13 -4.48 22.46
C GLU A 543 -2.79 -5.34 23.68
N VAL A 544 -1.49 -5.55 23.94
CA VAL A 544 -0.99 -6.34 25.07
C VAL A 544 -1.40 -5.73 26.41
N ALA A 545 -1.22 -4.42 26.58
CA ALA A 545 -1.61 -3.76 27.82
C ALA A 545 -3.12 -3.81 28.08
N TRP A 546 -3.94 -3.84 27.03
CA TRP A 546 -5.38 -4.03 27.15
C TRP A 546 -5.74 -5.46 27.57
N LEU A 547 -5.09 -6.48 27.00
CA LEU A 547 -5.25 -7.88 27.41
C LEU A 547 -4.90 -8.07 28.89
N GLU A 548 -3.77 -7.50 29.32
CA GLU A 548 -3.33 -7.52 30.72
C GLU A 548 -4.34 -6.79 31.64
N ARG A 549 -4.87 -5.64 31.20
CA ARG A 549 -5.92 -4.90 31.94
C ARG A 549 -7.21 -5.71 32.09
N LYS A 550 -7.60 -6.49 31.07
CA LYS A 550 -8.77 -7.39 31.13
C LYS A 550 -8.53 -8.65 31.95
N GLY A 551 -7.28 -8.96 32.27
CA GLY A 551 -6.91 -10.21 32.92
C GLY A 551 -7.01 -11.42 31.99
N TYR A 552 -6.83 -11.22 30.68
CA TYR A 552 -6.85 -12.30 29.70
C TYR A 552 -5.46 -12.92 29.55
N ASP A 553 -5.39 -14.24 29.75
CA ASP A 553 -4.16 -15.00 29.54
C ASP A 553 -3.81 -15.09 28.05
N TYR A 554 -2.52 -15.00 27.75
CA TYR A 554 -1.99 -15.18 26.40
C TYR A 554 -0.60 -15.83 26.43
N VAL A 555 -0.25 -16.48 25.32
CA VAL A 555 1.06 -17.09 25.11
C VAL A 555 1.93 -16.13 24.31
N GLU A 556 3.10 -15.82 24.85
CA GLU A 556 4.11 -15.03 24.17
C GLU A 556 4.87 -15.91 23.18
N LYS A 557 4.93 -15.48 21.92
CA LYS A 557 5.61 -16.17 20.84
C LYS A 557 6.60 -15.25 20.14
N GLU A 558 7.64 -15.84 19.59
CA GLU A 558 8.57 -15.14 18.72
C GLU A 558 8.11 -15.26 17.27
N VAL A 559 8.31 -14.23 16.46
CA VAL A 559 8.17 -14.39 15.01
C VAL A 559 9.31 -15.25 14.50
N ASP A 560 9.02 -16.51 14.22
CA ASP A 560 9.90 -17.34 13.42
C ASP A 560 9.82 -16.87 11.96
N ALA A 561 10.98 -16.47 11.41
CA ALA A 561 11.11 -16.01 10.04
C ALA A 561 10.68 -17.08 9.00
N LEU A 562 10.53 -18.35 9.40
CA LEU A 562 10.16 -19.48 8.54
C LEU A 562 8.69 -19.92 8.63
N ALA A 563 7.81 -19.03 9.09
CA ALA A 563 6.35 -19.12 9.10
C ALA A 563 5.74 -19.75 10.37
N PRO A 564 4.56 -19.27 10.81
CA PRO A 564 3.84 -19.79 11.96
C PRO A 564 3.17 -21.13 11.60
N THR A 565 3.91 -22.22 11.39
CA THR A 565 3.32 -23.51 10.97
C THR A 565 4.06 -24.72 11.49
N GLY A 566 3.84 -25.07 12.77
CA GLY A 566 3.54 -26.47 13.03
C GLY A 566 2.18 -26.82 12.39
N PRO A 567 1.96 -28.05 11.89
CA PRO A 567 0.60 -28.49 11.57
C PRO A 567 -0.29 -28.24 12.79
N ALA A 568 -1.51 -27.74 12.58
CA ALA A 568 -2.45 -27.41 13.64
C ALA A 568 -2.56 -28.63 14.58
N THR A 569 -1.89 -28.56 15.73
CA THR A 569 -1.99 -29.62 16.71
C THR A 569 -3.39 -29.48 17.27
N PRO A 570 -4.29 -30.46 17.06
CA PRO A 570 -5.63 -30.38 17.63
C PRO A 570 -5.45 -30.17 19.13
N ALA A 571 -6.18 -29.19 19.69
CA ALA A 571 -6.13 -28.91 21.12
C ALA A 571 -6.39 -30.22 21.86
N THR A 572 -5.35 -30.78 22.46
CA THR A 572 -5.48 -31.93 23.35
C THR A 572 -6.35 -31.44 24.49
N SER A 573 -7.61 -31.89 24.49
CA SER A 573 -8.55 -31.67 25.57
C SER A 573 -7.88 -32.15 26.87
N SER A 574 -7.41 -31.22 27.68
CA SER A 574 -6.99 -31.51 29.04
C SER A 574 -8.24 -31.96 29.78
N SER A 575 -8.37 -33.27 29.95
CA SER A 575 -9.32 -33.84 30.89
C SER A 575 -8.96 -33.30 32.27
N VAL A 576 -9.77 -32.38 32.76
CA VAL A 576 -9.77 -31.93 34.16
C VAL A 576 -9.85 -33.19 35.03
N PRO A 577 -8.90 -33.43 35.96
CA PRO A 577 -9.03 -34.50 36.92
C PRO A 577 -10.21 -34.17 37.82
N SER A 578 -11.24 -35.02 37.75
CA SER A 578 -12.38 -34.99 38.66
C SER A 578 -11.93 -35.59 39.98
N ASP A 579 -11.53 -34.73 40.91
CA ASP A 579 -11.33 -35.13 42.30
C ASP A 579 -12.68 -35.54 42.90
N SER A 580 -12.90 -36.85 42.99
CA SER A 580 -13.91 -37.46 43.84
C SER A 580 -13.28 -37.79 45.21
N PRO A 581 -13.92 -37.48 46.34
CA PRO A 581 -13.34 -37.68 47.66
C PRO A 581 -13.35 -39.17 48.02
N GLY A 582 -12.15 -39.70 48.27
CA GLY A 582 -11.94 -41.05 48.76
C GLY A 582 -12.61 -41.28 50.12
N THR A 583 -13.54 -42.22 50.14
CA THR A 583 -14.04 -42.87 51.36
C THR A 583 -13.38 -44.24 51.45
N SER A 584 -12.54 -44.50 52.45
CA SER A 584 -12.47 -45.82 53.09
C SER A 584 -11.69 -45.77 54.41
N CYS A 585 -12.32 -46.37 55.42
CA CYS A 585 -11.77 -46.68 56.73
C CYS A 585 -10.90 -47.95 56.69
N SER A 586 -10.11 -48.08 57.76
CA SER A 586 -9.66 -49.32 58.42
C SER A 586 -8.32 -49.93 57.99
N ALA A 587 -7.27 -49.61 58.75
CA ALA A 587 -6.72 -50.49 59.79
C ALA A 587 -6.15 -49.64 60.93
#